data_AF-A0A3M1LTB2-F1
#
_entry.id   AF-A0A3M1LTB2-F1
#
_cell.length_a   1.000
_cell.length_b   1.000
_cell.length_c   1.000
_cell.angle_alpha   90.00
_cell.angle_beta   90.00
_cell.angle_gamma   90.00
#
_symmetry.space_group_name_H-M   'P 1'
#
loop_
_entity.id
_entity.type
_entity.pdbx_description
1 polymer ?
#
loop_
_entity_poly.entity_id
_entity_poly.type
_entity_poly.pdbx_seq_one_letter_code
_entity_poly.pdbx_strand_id
1 'polypeptide(L)'
;MTVSYQSGFSGRVGRVCHTVSEVIYSAFDRHFAAYTYATTGHALPRARVETVLLDAEGAVRRQVSAGCTTVLDALIVIGQKAQTETSTAFSISPGGRERHLQSLPDLRPVLLDRGHFDIMDAAQALIGDIADPGLCRVVADFEGVSIYHPLHDTVFCEIELASGIVTFPTEGIHEESIKLALMNFADAARDKPALRTRLRAMRDEIGQARRQAVDSFGRACDEEVVRLHGAIADRDHGSHVAAVTGELLDRLIVSFGSDLRGLSPHARVIALDWLESGTARKLLERDIAA
;
A
#
# COMPACT_ATOMS: atom_id res chain seq x y z
N MET A 1 -0.15 -10.16 8.09
CA MET A 1 -1.12 -11.09 8.72
C MET A 1 -1.30 -12.30 7.82
N THR A 2 -1.81 -13.41 8.35
CA THR A 2 -2.14 -14.60 7.55
C THR A 2 -3.58 -15.04 7.82
N VAL A 3 -4.30 -15.35 6.74
CA VAL A 3 -5.68 -15.85 6.73
C VAL A 3 -5.65 -17.23 6.09
N SER A 4 -6.31 -18.22 6.69
CA SER A 4 -6.48 -19.53 6.04
C SER A 4 -7.89 -20.07 6.17
N TYR A 5 -8.28 -20.89 5.20
CA TYR A 5 -9.54 -21.61 5.20
C TYR A 5 -9.38 -22.94 4.44
N GLN A 6 -10.33 -23.84 4.69
CA GLN A 6 -10.39 -25.13 3.98
C GLN A 6 -11.02 -24.93 2.62
N SER A 7 -10.48 -25.58 1.60
CA SER A 7 -10.99 -25.50 0.23
C SER A 7 -11.03 -26.89 -0.39
N GLY A 8 -12.11 -27.17 -1.11
CA GLY A 8 -12.21 -28.35 -1.97
C GLY A 8 -11.62 -28.02 -3.33
N PHE A 9 -10.43 -28.55 -3.64
CA PHE A 9 -9.82 -28.41 -4.96
C PHE A 9 -9.71 -29.76 -5.67
N SER A 10 -10.35 -29.89 -6.84
CA SER A 10 -10.29 -31.11 -7.66
C SER A 10 -10.67 -32.40 -6.91
N GLY A 11 -11.68 -32.33 -6.03
CA GLY A 11 -12.15 -33.48 -5.23
C GLY A 11 -11.26 -33.84 -4.02
N ARG A 12 -10.26 -33.02 -3.69
CA ARG A 12 -9.44 -33.16 -2.47
C ARG A 12 -9.65 -31.97 -1.55
N VAL A 13 -9.63 -32.24 -0.24
CA VAL A 13 -9.62 -31.20 0.79
C VAL A 13 -8.20 -30.69 0.93
N GLY A 14 -8.01 -29.39 0.76
CA GLY A 14 -6.74 -28.70 0.98
C GLY A 14 -6.96 -27.41 1.75
N ARG A 15 -5.86 -26.72 2.06
CA ARG A 15 -5.90 -25.45 2.80
C ARG A 15 -5.37 -24.33 1.93
N VAL A 16 -6.14 -23.25 1.83
CA VAL A 16 -5.67 -22.01 1.21
C VAL A 16 -5.16 -21.10 2.31
N CYS A 17 -3.93 -20.60 2.16
CA CYS A 17 -3.31 -19.62 3.04
C CYS A 17 -3.04 -18.34 2.24
N HIS A 18 -3.55 -17.23 2.72
CA HIS A 18 -3.25 -15.89 2.23
C HIS A 18 -2.40 -15.16 3.24
N THR A 19 -1.17 -14.81 2.88
CA THR A 19 -0.32 -13.93 3.68
C THR A 19 -0.39 -12.53 3.07
N VAL A 20 -0.93 -11.58 3.86
CA VAL A 20 -0.97 -10.17 3.50
C VAL A 20 0.20 -9.47 4.21
N SER A 21 1.06 -8.86 3.40
CA SER A 21 2.19 -8.07 3.87
C SER A 21 2.09 -6.65 3.30
N GLU A 22 2.32 -5.64 4.12
CA GLU A 22 2.61 -4.31 3.59
C GLU A 22 3.87 -4.39 2.73
N VAL A 23 3.85 -3.72 1.58
CA VAL A 23 5.04 -3.55 0.78
C VAL A 23 5.87 -2.50 1.51
N ILE A 24 6.93 -2.95 2.19
CA ILE A 24 7.87 -2.04 2.83
C ILE A 24 8.60 -1.29 1.72
N TYR A 25 8.11 -0.09 1.46
CA TYR A 25 8.77 0.89 0.62
C TYR A 25 9.92 1.52 1.40
N SER A 26 11.09 1.62 0.75
CA SER A 26 12.16 2.48 1.24
C SER A 26 11.64 3.90 1.48
N ALA A 27 12.40 4.75 2.20
CA ALA A 27 12.00 6.14 2.38
C ALA A 27 11.75 6.83 1.02
N PHE A 28 12.61 6.57 0.03
CA PHE A 28 12.45 7.03 -1.34
C PHE A 28 11.16 6.50 -1.99
N ASP A 29 10.91 5.19 -1.94
CA ASP A 29 9.74 4.60 -2.59
C ASP A 29 8.43 5.13 -1.98
N ARG A 30 8.42 5.49 -0.67
CA ARG A 30 7.28 6.15 -0.03
C ARG A 30 7.04 7.55 -0.62
N HIS A 31 8.10 8.34 -0.78
CA HIS A 31 7.99 9.66 -1.41
C HIS A 31 7.57 9.56 -2.87
N PHE A 32 8.09 8.57 -3.61
CA PHE A 32 7.72 8.30 -5.00
C PHE A 32 6.25 7.89 -5.15
N ALA A 33 5.75 7.00 -4.28
CA ALA A 33 4.35 6.58 -4.29
C ALA A 33 3.41 7.77 -3.99
N ALA A 34 3.73 8.57 -2.98
CA ALA A 34 2.98 9.78 -2.65
C ALA A 34 2.98 10.80 -3.79
N TYR A 35 4.13 11.03 -4.43
CA TYR A 35 4.26 11.88 -5.61
C TYR A 35 3.41 11.38 -6.78
N THR A 36 3.50 10.09 -7.09
CA THR A 36 2.78 9.48 -8.23
C THR A 36 1.29 9.67 -8.06
N TYR A 37 0.78 9.42 -6.85
CA TYR A 37 -0.63 9.67 -6.57
C TYR A 37 -0.98 11.15 -6.68
N ALA A 38 -0.19 12.04 -6.05
CA ALA A 38 -0.48 13.48 -6.05
C ALA A 38 -0.55 14.09 -7.46
N THR A 39 0.20 13.54 -8.42
CA THR A 39 0.29 14.06 -9.78
C THR A 39 -0.62 13.35 -10.79
N THR A 40 -0.85 12.05 -10.62
CA THR A 40 -1.58 11.24 -11.61
C THR A 40 -2.92 10.70 -11.10
N GLY A 41 -3.14 10.71 -9.78
CA GLY A 41 -4.26 10.01 -9.14
C GLY A 41 -4.12 8.49 -9.11
N HIS A 42 -3.00 7.93 -9.61
CA HIS A 42 -2.75 6.49 -9.57
C HIS A 42 -2.03 6.09 -8.28
N ALA A 43 -2.59 5.12 -7.58
CA ALA A 43 -1.96 4.51 -6.43
C ALA A 43 -1.06 3.35 -6.85
N LEU A 44 0.19 3.37 -6.38
CA LEU A 44 1.03 2.18 -6.42
C LEU A 44 0.50 1.16 -5.40
N PRO A 45 0.64 -0.16 -5.64
CA PRO A 45 0.29 -1.17 -4.65
C PRO A 45 0.92 -0.84 -3.30
N ARG A 46 0.27 -1.05 -2.16
CA ARG A 46 0.91 -0.91 -0.83
C ARG A 46 0.79 -2.15 0.03
N ALA A 47 0.02 -3.11 -0.42
CA ALA A 47 -0.04 -4.44 0.13
C ALA A 47 0.29 -5.47 -0.95
N ARG A 48 0.81 -6.61 -0.51
CA ARG A 48 1.00 -7.80 -1.30
C ARG A 48 0.24 -8.94 -0.65
N VAL A 49 -0.50 -9.68 -1.47
CA VAL A 49 -1.14 -10.92 -1.06
C VAL A 49 -0.40 -12.08 -1.70
N GLU A 50 0.23 -12.90 -0.87
CA GLU A 50 0.73 -14.20 -1.26
C GLU A 50 -0.34 -15.25 -0.96
N THR A 51 -0.81 -15.95 -1.99
CA THR A 51 -1.78 -17.04 -1.86
C THR A 51 -1.10 -18.36 -2.12
N VAL A 52 -1.21 -19.28 -1.16
CA VAL A 52 -0.59 -20.59 -1.19
C VAL A 52 -1.64 -21.66 -0.95
N LEU A 53 -1.68 -22.65 -1.84
CA LEU A 53 -2.49 -23.85 -1.68
C LEU A 53 -1.61 -24.96 -1.08
N LEU A 54 -2.03 -25.47 0.07
CA LEU A 54 -1.41 -26.59 0.78
C LEU A 54 -2.28 -27.83 0.62
N ASP A 55 -1.64 -29.00 0.47
CA ASP A 55 -2.33 -30.29 0.59
C ASP A 55 -2.56 -30.69 2.06
N ALA A 56 -3.08 -31.90 2.28
CA ALA A 56 -3.38 -32.42 3.61
C ALA A 56 -2.12 -32.60 4.47
N GLU A 57 -0.98 -32.84 3.83
CA GLU A 57 0.34 -32.99 4.45
C GLU A 57 1.04 -31.64 4.68
N GLY A 58 0.45 -30.53 4.22
CA GLY A 58 1.00 -29.18 4.36
C GLY A 58 2.03 -28.80 3.30
N ALA A 59 2.18 -29.58 2.23
CA ALA A 59 3.09 -29.27 1.13
C ALA A 59 2.48 -28.24 0.16
N VAL A 60 3.31 -27.32 -0.32
CA VAL A 60 2.90 -26.27 -1.27
C VAL A 60 2.62 -26.88 -2.64
N ARG A 61 1.37 -26.76 -3.09
CA ARG A 61 0.92 -27.21 -4.43
C ARG A 61 0.88 -26.08 -5.45
N ARG A 62 0.56 -24.87 -5.00
CA ARG A 62 0.50 -23.68 -5.83
C ARG A 62 0.81 -22.45 -5.01
N GLN A 63 1.50 -21.49 -5.61
CA GLN A 63 1.80 -20.19 -5.03
C GLN A 63 1.56 -19.11 -6.08
N VAL A 64 0.84 -18.05 -5.71
CA VAL A 64 0.58 -16.88 -6.56
C VAL A 64 0.71 -15.64 -5.70
N SER A 65 1.21 -14.54 -6.25
CA SER A 65 1.18 -13.25 -5.56
C SER A 65 0.52 -12.15 -6.39
N ALA A 66 -0.23 -11.28 -5.74
CA ALA A 66 -0.85 -10.10 -6.34
C ALA A 66 -0.54 -8.86 -5.50
N GLY A 67 -0.36 -7.72 -6.16
CA GLY A 67 -0.28 -6.41 -5.51
C GLY A 67 -1.67 -5.82 -5.31
N CYS A 68 -1.89 -5.17 -4.19
CA CYS A 68 -3.14 -4.50 -3.82
C CYS A 68 -2.82 -3.07 -3.36
N THR A 69 -3.72 -2.12 -3.63
CA THR A 69 -3.52 -0.71 -3.27
C THR A 69 -3.42 -0.53 -1.76
N THR A 70 -4.27 -1.20 -0.99
CA THR A 70 -4.28 -1.19 0.48
C THR A 70 -4.38 -2.59 1.06
N VAL A 71 -4.18 -2.70 2.38
CA VAL A 71 -4.42 -3.96 3.12
C VAL A 71 -5.91 -4.32 3.10
N LEU A 72 -6.82 -3.34 3.12
CA LEU A 72 -8.27 -3.61 3.01
C LEU A 72 -8.62 -4.23 1.66
N ASP A 73 -8.05 -3.72 0.55
CA ASP A 73 -8.29 -4.31 -0.77
C ASP A 73 -7.83 -5.77 -0.82
N ALA A 74 -6.71 -6.07 -0.17
CA ALA A 74 -6.23 -7.43 -0.02
C ALA A 74 -7.23 -8.31 0.73
N LEU A 75 -7.83 -7.82 1.82
CA LEU A 75 -8.85 -8.55 2.58
C LEU A 75 -10.13 -8.77 1.77
N ILE A 76 -10.59 -7.77 1.03
CA ILE A 76 -11.75 -7.88 0.13
C ILE A 76 -11.50 -8.95 -0.93
N VAL A 77 -10.33 -8.93 -1.58
CA VAL A 77 -9.96 -9.94 -2.59
C VAL A 77 -9.90 -11.35 -2.00
N ILE A 78 -9.37 -11.50 -0.78
CA ILE A 78 -9.35 -12.79 -0.06
C ILE A 78 -10.78 -13.24 0.23
N GLY A 79 -11.61 -12.33 0.73
CA GLY A 79 -13.01 -12.55 1.06
C GLY A 79 -13.84 -13.01 -0.12
N GLN A 80 -13.78 -12.28 -1.24
CA GLN A 80 -14.50 -12.60 -2.46
C GLN A 80 -14.12 -13.98 -3.00
N LYS A 81 -12.83 -14.33 -3.01
CA LYS A 81 -12.37 -15.67 -3.40
C LYS A 81 -12.94 -16.73 -2.46
N ALA A 82 -12.86 -16.50 -1.16
CA ALA A 82 -13.32 -17.46 -0.20
C ALA A 82 -14.84 -17.64 -0.21
N GLN A 83 -15.64 -16.61 -0.53
CA GLN A 83 -17.09 -16.77 -0.72
C GLN A 83 -17.47 -17.68 -1.89
N THR A 84 -16.66 -17.71 -2.95
CA THR A 84 -16.88 -18.63 -4.08
C THR A 84 -16.57 -20.08 -3.71
N GLU A 85 -15.82 -20.27 -2.64
CA GLU A 85 -15.47 -21.57 -2.07
C GLU A 85 -16.41 -21.83 -0.89
N THR A 86 -16.87 -23.06 -0.67
CA THR A 86 -17.98 -23.35 0.27
C THR A 86 -17.63 -23.17 1.77
N SER A 87 -16.49 -22.54 2.09
CA SER A 87 -15.99 -22.41 3.45
C SER A 87 -16.39 -21.07 4.07
N THR A 88 -17.06 -21.15 5.22
CA THR A 88 -17.46 -19.97 6.02
C THR A 88 -16.56 -19.74 7.24
N ALA A 89 -15.64 -20.66 7.53
CA ALA A 89 -14.75 -20.60 8.69
C ALA A 89 -13.32 -20.25 8.28
N PHE A 90 -12.80 -19.16 8.85
CA PHE A 90 -11.48 -18.62 8.59
C PHE A 90 -10.63 -18.67 9.85
N SER A 91 -9.38 -19.07 9.73
CA SER A 91 -8.38 -18.90 10.79
C SER A 91 -7.53 -17.68 10.46
N ILE A 92 -7.38 -16.75 11.39
CA ILE A 92 -6.61 -15.52 11.21
C ILE A 92 -5.53 -15.46 12.28
N SER A 93 -4.32 -15.06 11.92
CA SER A 93 -3.28 -14.75 12.89
C SER A 93 -2.40 -13.57 12.44
N PRO A 94 -1.81 -12.84 13.41
CA PRO A 94 -0.70 -11.95 13.11
C PRO A 94 0.52 -12.76 12.63
N GLY A 95 1.34 -12.14 11.77
CA GLY A 95 2.57 -12.75 11.24
C GLY A 95 2.42 -13.52 9.92
N GLY A 96 3.50 -14.22 9.57
CA GLY A 96 3.63 -14.99 8.33
C GLY A 96 3.12 -16.43 8.42
N ARG A 97 3.12 -17.12 7.28
CA ARG A 97 2.56 -18.47 7.09
C ARG A 97 3.09 -19.51 8.08
N GLU A 98 4.40 -19.55 8.32
CA GLU A 98 4.99 -20.57 9.19
C GLU A 98 4.47 -20.47 10.63
N ARG A 99 4.50 -19.27 11.21
CA ARG A 99 3.93 -19.01 12.54
C ARG A 99 2.42 -19.30 12.56
N HIS A 100 1.70 -18.93 11.50
CA HIS A 100 0.27 -19.19 11.38
C HIS A 100 -0.06 -20.68 11.46
N LEU A 101 0.66 -21.51 10.69
CA LEU A 101 0.47 -22.96 10.65
C LEU A 101 0.82 -23.62 11.99
N GLN A 102 1.82 -23.11 12.70
CA GLN A 102 2.17 -23.58 14.05
C GLN A 102 1.08 -23.25 15.07
N SER A 103 0.53 -22.04 15.03
CA SER A 103 -0.53 -21.60 15.97
C SER A 103 -1.92 -22.12 15.63
N LEU A 104 -2.09 -22.69 14.44
CA LEU A 104 -3.39 -23.01 13.86
C LEU A 104 -4.31 -23.86 14.77
N PRO A 105 -3.84 -24.88 15.51
CA PRO A 105 -4.69 -25.65 16.41
C PRO A 105 -5.35 -24.81 17.52
N ASP A 106 -4.72 -23.69 17.87
CA ASP A 106 -5.15 -22.80 18.96
C ASP A 106 -5.97 -21.60 18.45
N LEU A 107 -6.03 -21.38 17.13
CA LEU A 107 -6.76 -20.26 16.54
C LEU A 107 -8.27 -20.52 16.58
N ARG A 108 -9.00 -19.55 17.13
CA ARG A 108 -10.46 -19.54 17.04
C ARG A 108 -10.88 -19.22 15.59
N PRO A 109 -11.76 -20.02 14.98
CA PRO A 109 -12.27 -19.70 13.66
C PRO A 109 -13.15 -18.45 13.74
N VAL A 110 -12.89 -17.51 12.84
CA VAL A 110 -13.73 -16.35 12.57
C VAL A 110 -14.70 -16.75 11.46
N LEU A 111 -15.99 -16.58 11.74
CA LEU A 111 -17.05 -16.81 10.78
C LEU A 111 -17.27 -15.50 10.02
N LEU A 112 -16.89 -15.48 8.75
CA LEU A 112 -17.17 -14.34 7.87
C LEU A 112 -18.43 -14.68 7.08
N ASP A 113 -19.46 -13.86 7.26
CA ASP A 113 -20.67 -13.92 6.47
C ASP A 113 -20.71 -12.79 5.43
N ARG A 114 -21.74 -12.80 4.59
CA ARG A 114 -21.97 -11.77 3.57
C ARG A 114 -21.99 -10.35 4.14
N GLY A 115 -22.54 -10.17 5.35
CA GLY A 115 -22.64 -8.87 5.98
C GLY A 115 -21.28 -8.24 6.29
N HIS A 116 -20.29 -9.04 6.69
CA HIS A 116 -18.92 -8.55 6.91
C HIS A 116 -18.29 -8.03 5.62
N PHE A 117 -18.54 -8.69 4.49
CA PHE A 117 -18.02 -8.25 3.19
C PHE A 117 -18.72 -7.00 2.67
N ASP A 118 -20.03 -6.90 2.85
CA ASP A 118 -20.78 -5.67 2.53
C ASP A 118 -20.25 -4.47 3.35
N ILE A 119 -19.86 -4.69 4.62
CA ILE A 119 -19.22 -3.69 5.48
C ILE A 119 -17.80 -3.32 4.97
N MET A 120 -16.99 -4.30 4.54
CA MET A 120 -15.67 -4.03 3.97
C MET A 120 -15.76 -3.23 2.67
N ASP A 121 -16.71 -3.55 1.80
CA ASP A 121 -16.96 -2.81 0.56
C ASP A 121 -17.41 -1.37 0.87
N ALA A 122 -18.30 -1.19 1.86
CA ALA A 122 -18.70 0.14 2.32
C ALA A 122 -17.52 0.92 2.95
N ALA A 123 -16.61 0.25 3.65
CA ALA A 123 -15.41 0.86 4.21
C ALA A 123 -14.46 1.31 3.09
N GLN A 124 -14.28 0.49 2.06
CA GLN A 124 -13.48 0.83 0.88
C GLN A 124 -14.05 2.05 0.14
N ALA A 125 -15.38 2.07 -0.06
CA ALA A 125 -16.06 3.22 -0.67
C ALA A 125 -15.85 4.50 0.17
N LEU A 126 -16.03 4.41 1.49
CA LEU A 126 -15.78 5.54 2.39
C LEU A 126 -14.34 6.03 2.27
N ILE A 127 -13.35 5.14 2.32
CA ILE A 127 -11.93 5.49 2.15
C ILE A 127 -11.71 6.24 0.84
N GLY A 128 -12.33 5.82 -0.25
CA GLY A 128 -12.26 6.53 -1.54
C GLY A 128 -12.86 7.95 -1.51
N ASP A 129 -13.85 8.18 -0.65
CA ASP A 129 -14.54 9.48 -0.52
C ASP A 129 -13.84 10.46 0.43
N ILE A 130 -13.22 9.96 1.50
CA ILE A 130 -12.72 10.78 2.61
C ILE A 130 -11.20 10.75 2.80
N ALA A 131 -10.51 9.80 2.16
CA ALA A 131 -9.08 9.62 2.26
C ALA A 131 -8.46 9.56 0.87
N ASP A 132 -7.13 9.62 0.87
CA ASP A 132 -6.33 9.48 -0.33
C ASP A 132 -5.39 8.28 -0.09
N PRO A 133 -5.67 7.08 -0.65
CA PRO A 133 -4.89 5.87 -0.35
C PRO A 133 -3.40 5.98 -0.68
N GLY A 134 -3.01 6.90 -1.56
CA GLY A 134 -1.60 7.17 -1.87
C GLY A 134 -0.90 8.04 -0.82
N LEU A 135 -1.66 8.81 -0.03
CA LEU A 135 -1.12 9.78 0.94
C LEU A 135 -1.42 9.40 2.39
N CYS A 136 -2.62 8.90 2.67
CA CYS A 136 -3.02 8.41 3.99
C CYS A 136 -2.37 7.04 4.24
N ARG A 137 -1.93 6.77 5.47
CA ARG A 137 -1.59 5.40 5.87
C ARG A 137 -2.89 4.70 6.27
N VAL A 138 -3.18 3.58 5.62
CA VAL A 138 -4.37 2.76 5.89
C VAL A 138 -3.89 1.43 6.47
N VAL A 139 -4.20 1.20 7.73
CA VAL A 139 -3.99 -0.08 8.40
C VAL A 139 -5.34 -0.78 8.51
N ALA A 140 -5.41 -2.05 8.13
CA ALA A 140 -6.64 -2.82 8.16
C ALA A 140 -6.37 -4.24 8.64
N ASP A 141 -7.32 -4.78 9.39
CA ASP A 141 -7.46 -6.19 9.72
C ASP A 141 -8.95 -6.58 9.67
N PHE A 142 -9.34 -7.69 10.31
CA PHE A 142 -10.75 -8.10 10.36
C PHE A 142 -11.56 -7.42 11.47
N GLU A 143 -10.90 -6.80 12.44
CA GLU A 143 -11.55 -6.07 13.53
C GLU A 143 -11.87 -4.65 13.09
N GLY A 144 -10.97 -4.01 12.34
CA GLY A 144 -11.17 -2.64 11.89
C GLY A 144 -10.20 -2.15 10.82
N VAL A 145 -10.45 -0.90 10.43
CA VAL A 145 -9.60 -0.11 9.55
C VAL A 145 -9.27 1.20 10.26
N SER A 146 -7.98 1.50 10.41
CA SER A 146 -7.49 2.79 10.89
C SER A 146 -6.87 3.56 9.74
N ILE A 147 -7.40 4.75 9.50
CA ILE A 147 -6.87 5.72 8.55
C ILE A 147 -6.08 6.74 9.35
N TYR A 148 -4.81 6.91 9.02
CA TYR A 148 -3.94 7.89 9.64
C TYR A 148 -3.83 9.14 8.80
N HIS A 149 -3.66 10.26 9.48
CA HIS A 149 -3.46 11.55 8.86
C HIS A 149 -2.20 11.53 7.97
N PRO A 150 -2.22 12.16 6.78
CA PRO A 150 -1.08 12.08 5.85
C PRO A 150 0.16 12.84 6.32
N LEU A 151 0.02 13.83 7.22
CA LEU A 151 1.14 14.64 7.73
C LEU A 151 1.55 14.29 9.17
N HIS A 152 0.75 13.51 9.88
CA HIS A 152 0.88 13.26 11.31
C HIS A 152 0.54 11.80 11.61
N ASP A 153 1.19 11.20 12.61
CA ASP A 153 0.86 9.83 13.04
C ASP A 153 -0.42 9.76 13.90
N THR A 154 -1.32 10.74 13.76
CA THR A 154 -2.63 10.75 14.41
C THR A 154 -3.64 9.94 13.60
N VAL A 155 -4.54 9.26 14.31
CA VAL A 155 -5.64 8.55 13.68
C VAL A 155 -6.69 9.57 13.25
N PHE A 156 -7.09 9.49 11.99
CA PHE A 156 -7.99 10.41 11.34
C PHE A 156 -9.43 9.89 11.35
N CYS A 157 -9.57 8.59 11.14
CA CYS A 157 -10.83 7.86 11.06
C CYS A 157 -10.57 6.40 11.42
N GLU A 158 -11.47 5.81 12.20
CA GLU A 158 -11.50 4.38 12.52
C GLU A 158 -12.81 3.79 12.03
N ILE A 159 -12.74 2.65 11.35
CA ILE A 159 -13.90 1.90 10.88
C ILE A 159 -13.86 0.54 11.57
N GLU A 160 -14.76 0.32 12.53
CA GLU A 160 -14.91 -0.98 13.19
C GLU A 160 -15.75 -1.88 12.28
N LEU A 161 -15.13 -2.90 11.70
CA LEU A 161 -15.77 -3.77 10.71
C LEU A 161 -16.81 -4.70 11.35
N ALA A 162 -16.59 -5.10 12.60
CA ALA A 162 -17.52 -5.96 13.32
C ALA A 162 -18.87 -5.28 13.62
N SER A 163 -18.85 -3.99 13.91
CA SER A 163 -20.05 -3.22 14.26
C SER A 163 -20.57 -2.35 13.11
N GLY A 164 -19.77 -2.17 12.05
CA GLY A 164 -20.08 -1.25 10.96
C GLY A 164 -20.12 0.21 11.44
N ILE A 165 -19.29 0.57 12.42
CA ILE A 165 -19.24 1.92 12.99
C ILE A 165 -18.00 2.66 12.48
N VAL A 166 -18.20 3.93 12.09
CA VAL A 166 -17.14 4.88 11.76
C VAL A 166 -16.99 5.86 12.92
N THR A 167 -15.76 6.02 13.40
CA THR A 167 -15.39 6.94 14.47
C THR A 167 -14.40 7.96 13.96
N PHE A 168 -14.69 9.24 14.17
CA PHE A 168 -13.73 10.34 13.98
C PHE A 168 -13.22 10.79 15.36
N PRO A 169 -11.98 10.43 15.73
CA PRO A 169 -11.43 10.68 17.08
C PRO A 169 -11.14 12.16 17.29
N THR A 170 -11.27 12.70 18.50
CA THR A 170 -11.12 14.16 18.70
C THR A 170 -9.68 14.60 18.90
N GLU A 171 -9.34 15.78 18.39
CA GLU A 171 -8.05 16.43 18.60
C GLU A 171 -8.16 17.42 19.77
N GLY A 172 -8.59 16.96 20.96
CA GLY A 172 -8.71 17.84 22.12
C GLY A 172 -9.42 17.25 23.33
N ILE A 173 -9.15 17.83 24.52
CA ILE A 173 -9.63 17.37 25.84
C ILE A 173 -11.16 17.57 26.02
N HIS A 174 -11.80 18.38 25.16
CA HIS A 174 -13.21 18.79 25.34
C HIS A 174 -14.13 18.48 24.16
N GLU A 175 -13.67 17.75 23.15
CA GLU A 175 -14.53 17.35 22.03
C GLU A 175 -14.89 15.87 22.14
N GLU A 176 -16.17 15.55 21.87
CA GLU A 176 -16.66 14.18 21.78
C GLU A 176 -16.41 13.58 20.38
N SER A 177 -15.96 12.32 20.34
CA SER A 177 -15.78 11.58 19.09
C SER A 177 -17.09 11.48 18.29
N ILE A 178 -17.05 11.72 16.98
CA ILE A 178 -18.22 11.56 16.13
C ILE A 178 -18.31 10.09 15.70
N LYS A 179 -19.37 9.40 16.15
CA LYS A 179 -19.65 8.01 15.80
C LYS A 179 -20.88 7.89 14.90
N LEU A 180 -20.79 7.05 13.87
CA LEU A 180 -21.80 6.91 12.82
C LEU A 180 -21.87 5.47 12.34
N ALA A 181 -23.04 5.05 11.85
CA ALA A 181 -23.12 3.82 11.08
C ALA A 181 -22.48 4.04 9.69
N LEU A 182 -21.62 3.10 9.28
CA LEU A 182 -20.92 3.12 8.00
C LEU A 182 -21.89 3.09 6.82
N MET A 183 -22.90 2.22 6.89
CA MET A 183 -23.87 2.01 5.80
C MET A 183 -24.72 3.24 5.47
N ASN A 184 -24.89 4.15 6.43
CA ASN A 184 -25.67 5.39 6.27
C ASN A 184 -24.79 6.64 6.34
N PHE A 185 -23.48 6.49 6.11
CA PHE A 185 -22.52 7.56 6.32
C PHE A 185 -22.85 8.81 5.48
N ALA A 186 -23.19 8.64 4.20
CA ALA A 186 -23.44 9.77 3.28
C ALA A 186 -24.60 10.67 3.73
N ASP A 187 -25.70 10.07 4.18
CA ASP A 187 -26.85 10.83 4.70
C ASP A 187 -26.54 11.46 6.06
N ALA A 188 -25.89 10.71 6.96
CA ALA A 188 -25.47 11.24 8.25
C ALA A 188 -24.46 12.40 8.12
N ALA A 189 -23.60 12.37 7.11
CA ALA A 189 -22.68 13.45 6.76
C ALA A 189 -23.39 14.71 6.27
N ARG A 190 -24.54 14.59 5.61
CA ARG A 190 -25.33 15.73 5.15
C ARG A 190 -25.95 16.49 6.33
N ASP A 191 -26.42 15.77 7.33
CA ASP A 191 -27.28 16.31 8.40
C ASP A 191 -26.51 16.75 9.66
N LYS A 192 -25.21 16.44 9.76
CA LYS A 192 -24.37 16.78 10.92
C LYS A 192 -23.35 17.89 10.60
N PRO A 193 -23.59 19.15 11.00
CA PRO A 193 -22.68 20.26 10.71
C PRO A 193 -21.24 20.04 11.19
N ALA A 194 -21.06 19.50 12.40
CA ALA A 194 -19.73 19.22 12.96
C ALA A 194 -18.93 18.24 12.10
N LEU A 195 -19.59 17.18 11.60
CA LEU A 195 -18.98 16.22 10.70
C LEU A 195 -18.61 16.87 9.35
N ARG A 196 -19.46 17.73 8.79
CA ARG A 196 -19.12 18.46 7.55
C ARG A 196 -17.90 19.37 7.73
N THR A 197 -17.82 20.09 8.84
CA THR A 197 -16.66 20.92 9.18
C THR A 197 -15.40 20.06 9.21
N ARG A 198 -15.47 18.89 9.86
CA ARG A 198 -14.37 17.96 9.95
C ARG A 198 -13.95 17.42 8.58
N LEU A 199 -14.90 16.90 7.79
CA LEU A 199 -14.62 16.42 6.42
C LEU A 199 -14.02 17.50 5.50
N ARG A 200 -14.30 18.79 5.76
CA ARG A 200 -13.64 19.90 5.04
C ARG A 200 -12.18 20.07 5.47
N ALA A 201 -11.91 20.16 6.77
CA ALA A 201 -10.54 20.25 7.29
C ALA A 201 -9.67 19.09 6.77
N MET A 202 -10.24 17.89 6.83
CA MET A 202 -9.66 16.67 6.27
C MET A 202 -9.26 16.79 4.79
N ARG A 203 -10.14 17.37 3.95
CA ARG A 203 -9.85 17.58 2.52
C ARG A 203 -8.77 18.63 2.31
N ASP A 204 -8.75 19.67 3.13
CA ASP A 204 -7.72 20.71 3.08
C ASP A 204 -6.34 20.15 3.44
N GLU A 205 -6.28 19.28 4.45
CA GLU A 205 -5.08 18.54 4.86
C GLU A 205 -4.58 17.59 3.76
N ILE A 206 -5.46 16.83 3.11
CA ILE A 206 -5.11 16.01 1.94
C ILE A 206 -4.58 16.90 0.81
N GLY A 207 -5.22 18.05 0.56
CA GLY A 207 -4.76 19.02 -0.42
C GLY A 207 -3.37 19.58 -0.11
N GLN A 208 -3.05 19.80 1.16
CA GLN A 208 -1.72 20.18 1.63
C GLN A 208 -0.71 19.03 1.47
N ALA A 209 -1.08 17.82 1.83
CA ALA A 209 -0.25 16.63 1.68
C ALA A 209 0.13 16.38 0.21
N ARG A 210 -0.78 16.62 -0.74
CA ARG A 210 -0.46 16.54 -2.18
C ARG A 210 0.66 17.49 -2.58
N ARG A 211 0.59 18.75 -2.14
CA ARG A 211 1.65 19.73 -2.42
C ARG A 211 2.97 19.31 -1.78
N GLN A 212 2.92 18.89 -0.51
CA GLN A 212 4.11 18.44 0.21
C GLN A 212 4.72 17.15 -0.36
N ALA A 213 3.93 16.26 -0.95
CA ALA A 213 4.42 15.06 -1.61
C ALA A 213 5.29 15.42 -2.83
N VAL A 214 4.91 16.44 -3.60
CA VAL A 214 5.71 16.95 -4.72
C VAL A 214 7.05 17.49 -4.22
N ASP A 215 7.03 18.36 -3.22
CA ASP A 215 8.24 18.96 -2.66
C ASP A 215 9.15 17.93 -1.98
N SER A 216 8.56 16.98 -1.24
CA SER A 216 9.30 15.96 -0.50
C SER A 216 9.95 14.94 -1.44
N PHE A 217 9.31 14.61 -2.56
CA PHE A 217 9.93 13.77 -3.57
C PHE A 217 11.12 14.46 -4.23
N GLY A 218 11.03 15.78 -4.49
CA GLY A 218 12.18 16.57 -4.96
C GLY A 218 13.37 16.45 -4.01
N ARG A 219 13.16 16.68 -2.70
CA ARG A 219 14.21 16.51 -1.68
C ARG A 219 14.76 15.07 -1.61
N ALA A 220 13.88 14.07 -1.68
CA ALA A 220 14.31 12.68 -1.66
C ALA A 220 15.19 12.31 -2.87
N CYS A 221 14.90 12.87 -4.04
CA CYS A 221 15.76 12.74 -5.22
C CYS A 221 17.14 13.39 -4.98
N ASP A 222 17.18 14.59 -4.42
CA ASP A 222 18.45 15.28 -4.12
C ASP A 222 19.29 14.50 -3.09
N GLU A 223 18.66 13.97 -2.04
CA GLU A 223 19.31 13.12 -1.04
C GLU A 223 19.88 11.83 -1.65
N GLU A 224 19.12 11.19 -2.54
CA GLU A 224 19.58 10.00 -3.27
C GLU A 224 20.74 10.31 -4.21
N VAL A 225 20.71 11.45 -4.90
CA VAL A 225 21.82 11.95 -5.72
C VAL A 225 23.08 12.13 -4.87
N VAL A 226 22.97 12.79 -3.71
CA VAL A 226 24.11 13.01 -2.79
C VAL A 226 24.63 11.69 -2.24
N ARG A 227 23.74 10.78 -1.82
CA ARG A 227 24.10 9.44 -1.34
C ARG A 227 24.85 8.65 -2.40
N LEU A 228 24.38 8.70 -3.64
CA LEU A 228 25.03 8.08 -4.78
C LEU A 228 26.40 8.69 -5.04
N HIS A 229 26.52 10.02 -5.10
CA HIS A 229 27.80 10.70 -5.27
C HIS A 229 28.80 10.36 -4.16
N GLY A 230 28.38 10.31 -2.89
CA GLY A 230 29.22 9.91 -1.77
C GLY A 230 29.68 8.45 -1.86
N ALA A 231 28.76 7.54 -2.20
CA ALA A 231 29.10 6.12 -2.40
C ALA A 231 30.07 5.88 -3.57
N ILE A 232 30.07 6.79 -4.54
CA ILE A 232 30.96 6.77 -5.71
C ILE A 232 32.31 7.44 -5.41
N ALA A 233 32.35 8.52 -4.62
CA ALA A 233 33.57 9.27 -4.32
C ALA A 233 34.63 8.44 -3.55
N ASP A 234 34.18 7.45 -2.77
CA ASP A 234 35.05 6.56 -1.98
C ASP A 234 35.50 5.30 -2.74
N ARG A 235 35.16 5.18 -4.03
CA ARG A 235 35.59 4.07 -4.88
C ARG A 235 36.27 4.64 -6.12
N ASP A 236 37.35 3.99 -6.56
CA ASP A 236 37.75 4.10 -7.97
C ASP A 236 36.56 3.61 -8.84
N HIS A 237 36.68 3.38 -10.14
CA HIS A 237 35.74 2.55 -10.94
C HIS A 237 34.64 3.33 -11.70
N GLY A 238 34.80 3.34 -13.02
CA GLY A 238 33.78 3.82 -13.96
C GLY A 238 32.58 2.90 -14.20
N SER A 239 32.76 1.59 -14.03
CA SER A 239 31.75 0.60 -14.42
C SER A 239 30.62 0.42 -13.40
N HIS A 240 30.90 0.63 -12.10
CA HIS A 240 29.89 0.47 -11.04
C HIS A 240 28.91 1.65 -10.99
N VAL A 241 29.40 2.85 -11.31
CA VAL A 241 28.58 4.06 -11.47
C VAL A 241 27.55 3.88 -12.58
N ALA A 242 27.99 3.40 -13.75
CA ALA A 242 27.11 3.20 -14.91
C ALA A 242 26.02 2.15 -14.66
N ALA A 243 26.29 1.13 -13.83
CA ALA A 243 25.32 0.10 -13.47
C ALA A 243 24.23 0.63 -12.52
N VAL A 244 24.62 1.30 -11.43
CA VAL A 244 23.67 1.84 -10.43
C VAL A 244 22.87 3.01 -10.99
N THR A 245 23.52 3.91 -11.73
CA THR A 245 22.82 5.00 -12.43
C THR A 245 21.87 4.43 -13.47
N GLY A 246 22.25 3.39 -14.21
CA GLY A 246 21.37 2.71 -15.16
C GLY A 246 20.11 2.13 -14.52
N GLU A 247 20.24 1.43 -13.39
CA GLU A 247 19.10 0.84 -12.69
C GLU A 247 18.13 1.90 -12.15
N LEU A 248 18.65 2.97 -11.56
CA LEU A 248 17.81 4.08 -11.08
C LEU A 248 17.05 4.73 -12.22
N LEU A 249 17.70 4.86 -13.38
CA LEU A 249 17.17 5.51 -14.55
C LEU A 249 16.14 4.64 -15.28
N ASP A 250 16.36 3.33 -15.33
CA ASP A 250 15.34 2.37 -15.78
C ASP A 250 14.09 2.45 -14.89
N ARG A 251 14.25 2.58 -13.57
CA ARG A 251 13.13 2.78 -12.64
C ARG A 251 12.41 4.11 -12.90
N LEU A 252 13.14 5.18 -13.21
CA LEU A 252 12.56 6.48 -13.56
C LEU A 252 11.83 6.42 -14.92
N ILE A 253 12.37 5.75 -15.93
CA ILE A 253 11.74 5.58 -17.25
C ILE A 253 10.48 4.71 -17.14
N VAL A 254 10.51 3.62 -16.38
CA VAL A 254 9.33 2.79 -16.11
C VAL A 254 8.23 3.62 -15.41
N SER A 255 8.63 4.56 -14.57
CA SER A 255 7.72 5.38 -13.75
C SER A 255 7.17 6.60 -14.48
N PHE A 256 7.97 7.24 -15.34
CA PHE A 256 7.67 8.55 -15.95
C PHE A 256 7.65 8.54 -17.48
N GLY A 257 7.86 7.37 -18.11
CA GLY A 257 8.04 7.25 -19.55
C GLY A 257 9.46 7.60 -20.01
N SER A 258 9.76 7.30 -21.28
CA SER A 258 11.09 7.52 -21.88
C SER A 258 11.50 8.99 -22.00
N ASP A 259 10.54 9.92 -21.86
CA ASP A 259 10.76 11.36 -21.88
C ASP A 259 10.76 11.99 -20.47
N LEU A 260 10.65 11.15 -19.43
CA LEU A 260 10.65 11.54 -18.03
C LEU A 260 9.65 12.66 -17.72
N ARG A 261 8.52 12.69 -18.45
CA ARG A 261 7.47 13.70 -18.26
C ARG A 261 6.81 13.48 -16.90
N GLY A 262 7.04 14.44 -16.00
CA GLY A 262 6.64 14.37 -14.59
C GLY A 262 7.73 14.93 -13.70
N LEU A 263 9.00 14.65 -14.03
CA LEU A 263 10.13 15.25 -13.33
C LEU A 263 10.17 16.78 -13.56
N SER A 264 10.66 17.51 -12.55
CA SER A 264 10.94 18.95 -12.71
C SER A 264 11.95 19.16 -13.86
N PRO A 265 11.95 20.32 -14.54
CA PRO A 265 12.90 20.59 -15.62
C PRO A 265 14.37 20.37 -15.19
N HIS A 266 14.70 20.69 -13.93
CA HIS A 266 16.03 20.47 -13.37
C HIS A 266 16.34 18.98 -13.17
N ALA A 267 15.40 18.21 -12.60
CA ALA A 267 15.55 16.77 -12.42
C ALA A 267 15.60 16.01 -13.76
N ARG A 268 14.90 16.51 -14.80
CA ARG A 268 15.03 16.00 -16.17
C ARG A 268 16.41 16.23 -16.73
N VAL A 269 16.98 17.43 -16.56
CA VAL A 269 18.34 17.72 -17.03
C VAL A 269 19.36 16.82 -16.34
N ILE A 270 19.25 16.60 -15.02
CA ILE A 270 20.15 15.70 -14.29
C ILE A 270 19.98 14.25 -14.75
N ALA A 271 18.75 13.76 -14.89
CA ALA A 271 18.51 12.40 -15.39
C ALA A 271 18.94 12.22 -16.85
N LEU A 272 18.81 13.25 -17.68
CA LEU A 272 19.30 13.23 -19.07
C LEU A 272 20.84 13.30 -19.13
N ASP A 273 21.48 14.08 -18.26
CA ASP A 273 22.94 14.15 -18.12
C ASP A 273 23.51 12.81 -17.63
N TRP A 274 22.79 12.11 -16.75
CA TRP A 274 23.09 10.75 -16.34
C TRP A 274 22.88 9.71 -17.45
N LEU A 275 21.86 9.88 -18.30
CA LEU A 275 21.66 9.09 -19.52
C LEU A 275 22.83 9.30 -20.48
N GLU A 276 23.25 10.54 -20.70
CA GLU A 276 24.31 10.88 -21.63
C GLU A 276 25.65 10.36 -21.11
N SER A 277 25.96 10.59 -19.83
CA SER A 277 27.16 10.10 -19.15
C SER A 277 27.20 8.57 -19.02
N GLY A 278 26.06 7.92 -18.74
CA GLY A 278 25.95 6.47 -18.60
C GLY A 278 25.94 5.73 -19.94
N THR A 279 25.30 6.28 -20.97
CA THR A 279 25.22 5.69 -22.31
C THR A 279 26.53 5.89 -23.07
N ALA A 280 27.16 7.06 -22.98
CA ALA A 280 28.50 7.30 -23.51
C ALA A 280 29.53 6.36 -22.87
N ARG A 281 29.40 6.07 -21.56
CA ARG A 281 30.29 5.15 -20.84
C ARG A 281 30.03 3.68 -21.19
N LYS A 282 28.77 3.24 -21.33
CA LYS A 282 28.44 1.89 -21.83
C LYS A 282 28.90 1.66 -23.28
N LEU A 283 28.92 2.71 -24.10
CA LEU A 283 29.47 2.66 -25.47
C LEU A 283 31.01 2.60 -25.45
N LEU A 284 31.67 3.41 -24.62
CA LEU A 284 33.13 3.35 -24.41
C LEU A 284 33.59 1.99 -23.84
N GLU A 285 32.84 1.40 -22.92
CA GLU A 285 33.15 0.08 -22.34
C GLU A 285 32.93 -1.07 -23.34
N ARG A 286 32.00 -0.93 -24.31
CA ARG A 286 31.85 -1.89 -25.42
C ARG A 286 32.99 -1.81 -26.44
N ASP A 287 33.50 -0.61 -26.72
CA ASP A 287 34.61 -0.43 -27.66
C ASP A 287 35.98 -0.80 -27.06
N ILE A 288 36.13 -0.81 -25.74
CA ILE A 288 37.33 -1.29 -25.04
C ILE A 288 37.34 -2.83 -24.89
N ALA A 289 36.17 -3.47 -24.94
CA ALA A 289 36.01 -4.93 -24.84
C ALA A 289 35.95 -5.65 -26.21
N ALA A 290 36.04 -4.91 -27.32
CA ALA A 290 36.09 -5.41 -28.70
C ALA A 290 37.51 -5.31 -29.26
#